data_AF-A0A954XH28-F1
#
_entry.id   AF-A0A954XH28-F1
#
_cell.length_a   1.000
_cell.length_b   1.000
_cell.length_c   1.000
_cell.angle_alpha   90.00
_cell.angle_beta   90.00
_cell.angle_gamma   90.00
#
_symmetry.space_group_name_H-M   'P 1'
#
loop_
_entity.id
_entity.type
_entity.pdbx_description
1 polymer ?
#
loop_
_entity_poly.entity_id
_entity_poly.type
_entity_poly.pdbx_seq_one_letter_code
_entity_poly.pdbx_strand_id
1 'polypeptide(L)'
;MVVKSHYDHLRAHALDMERQVRRRTAELAASRLELIHCLARIVEYRDNETGRHVIRVGRYSGIIARKLGMDSTTVELIEHAAPLHDIGKIGVPDSIL
;
A
#
# COMPACT_ATOMS: atom_id res chain seq x y z
N MET A 1 40.79 8.72 24.49
CA MET A 1 39.82 7.62 24.70
C MET A 1 38.36 8.11 24.81
N VAL A 2 38.09 9.31 25.33
CA VAL A 2 36.73 9.87 25.50
C VAL A 2 36.05 10.27 24.17
N VAL A 3 36.78 10.87 23.23
CA VAL A 3 36.21 11.34 21.94
C VAL A 3 35.68 10.18 21.08
N LYS A 4 36.40 9.05 21.04
CA LYS A 4 35.98 7.85 20.31
C LYS A 4 34.67 7.28 20.86
N SER A 5 34.53 7.20 22.19
CA SER A 5 33.31 6.70 22.85
C SER A 5 32.09 7.59 22.60
N HIS A 6 32.28 8.91 22.54
CA HIS A 6 31.20 9.85 22.17
C HIS A 6 30.78 9.69 20.70
N TYR A 7 31.75 9.53 19.80
CA TYR A 7 31.48 9.32 18.38
C TYR A 7 30.78 7.97 18.12
N ASP A 8 31.18 6.93 18.85
CA ASP A 8 30.55 5.61 18.79
C ASP A 8 29.11 5.65 19.31
N HIS A 9 28.82 6.40 20.39
CA HIS A 9 27.47 6.62 20.89
C HIS A 9 26.58 7.38 19.89
N LEU A 10 27.08 8.48 19.31
CA LEU A 10 26.33 9.24 18.31
C LEU A 10 26.01 8.39 17.07
N ARG A 11 26.98 7.57 16.62
CA ARG A 11 26.77 6.64 15.50
C ARG A 11 25.75 5.56 15.84
N ALA A 12 25.81 4.98 17.03
CA ALA A 12 24.83 3.98 17.48
C ALA A 12 23.42 4.57 17.55
N HIS A 13 23.29 5.81 18.05
CA HIS A 13 22.02 6.51 18.14
C HIS A 13 21.46 6.89 16.75
N ALA A 14 22.32 7.31 15.81
CA ALA A 14 21.92 7.56 14.42
C ALA A 14 21.39 6.29 13.73
N LEU A 15 22.08 5.16 13.90
CA LEU A 15 21.64 3.86 13.37
C LEU A 15 20.35 3.37 14.01
N ASP A 16 20.11 3.67 15.28
CA ASP A 16 18.85 3.36 15.95
C ASP A 16 17.70 4.23 15.41
N MET A 17 17.90 5.54 15.29
CA MET A 17 16.92 6.44 14.70
C MET A 17 16.57 6.05 13.26
N GLU A 18 17.55 5.71 12.42
CA GLU A 18 17.29 5.21 11.06
C GLU A 18 16.45 3.93 11.06
N ARG A 19 16.72 2.99 11.99
CA ARG A 19 15.91 1.78 12.14
C ARG A 19 14.48 2.10 12.56
N GLN A 20 14.29 3.02 13.50
CA GLN A 20 12.96 3.45 13.93
C GLN A 20 12.18 4.10 12.79
N VAL A 21 12.82 4.99 12.00
CA VAL A 21 12.21 5.61 10.83
C VAL A 21 11.79 4.54 9.83
N ARG A 22 12.69 3.61 9.46
CA ARG A 22 12.34 2.51 8.53
C ARG A 22 11.17 1.67 9.04
N ARG A 23 11.13 1.36 10.33
CA ARG A 23 10.04 0.58 10.95
C ARG A 23 8.71 1.32 10.84
N ARG A 24 8.68 2.59 11.25
CA ARG A 24 7.48 3.45 11.19
C ARG A 24 6.98 3.62 9.75
N THR A 25 7.89 3.80 8.79
CA THR A 25 7.54 3.90 7.36
C THR A 25 6.92 2.60 6.84
N ALA A 26 7.46 1.44 7.24
CA ALA A 26 6.89 0.14 6.86
C ALA A 26 5.51 -0.10 7.50
N GLU A 27 5.34 0.23 8.78
CA GLU A 27 4.05 0.16 9.49
C GLU A 27 2.99 1.04 8.80
N LEU A 28 3.37 2.27 8.41
CA LEU A 28 2.49 3.19 7.71
C LEU A 28 2.07 2.66 6.33
N ALA A 29 3.01 2.10 5.57
CA ALA A 29 2.74 1.51 4.26
C ALA A 29 1.77 0.33 4.37
N ALA A 30 1.99 -0.56 5.35
CA ALA A 30 1.11 -1.69 5.62
C ALA A 30 -0.31 -1.24 5.99
N SER A 31 -0.44 -0.26 6.90
CA SER A 31 -1.75 0.27 7.31
C SER A 31 -2.50 0.92 6.14
N ARG A 32 -1.80 1.65 5.27
CA ARG A 32 -2.39 2.23 4.06
C ARG A 32 -2.93 1.14 3.13
N LEU A 33 -2.18 0.06 2.94
CA LEU A 33 -2.61 -1.06 2.10
C LEU A 33 -3.85 -1.77 2.68
N GLU A 34 -3.91 -1.95 4.00
CA GLU A 34 -5.10 -2.50 4.66
C GLU A 34 -6.34 -1.63 4.46
N LEU A 35 -6.20 -0.30 4.56
CA LEU A 35 -7.30 0.64 4.32
C LEU A 35 -7.81 0.54 2.88
N ILE A 36 -6.91 0.46 1.90
CA ILE A 36 -7.27 0.28 0.49
C ILE A 36 -8.10 -1.00 0.30
N HIS A 37 -7.65 -2.13 0.86
CA HIS A 37 -8.39 -3.38 0.79
C HIS A 37 -9.74 -3.30 1.51
N CYS A 38 -9.82 -2.60 2.64
CA CYS A 38 -11.07 -2.41 3.36
C CYS A 38 -12.10 -1.65 2.50
N LEU A 39 -11.69 -0.52 1.92
CA LEU A 39 -12.54 0.31 1.04
C LEU A 39 -13.00 -0.47 -0.19
N ALA A 40 -12.10 -1.20 -0.85
CA ALA A 40 -12.45 -1.99 -2.03
C ALA A 40 -13.53 -3.04 -1.72
N ARG A 41 -13.45 -3.72 -0.56
CA ARG A 41 -14.49 -4.69 -0.14
C ARG A 41 -15.84 -4.05 0.18
N ILE A 42 -15.86 -2.84 0.72
CA ILE A 42 -17.11 -2.14 1.05
C ILE A 42 -17.89 -1.86 -0.24
N VAL A 43 -17.19 -1.43 -1.29
CA VAL A 43 -17.78 -1.15 -2.59
C VAL A 43 -18.36 -2.42 -3.21
N GLU A 44 -17.58 -3.52 -3.21
CA GLU A 44 -18.04 -4.81 -3.73
C GLU A 44 -19.24 -5.39 -2.96
N TYR A 45 -19.31 -5.18 -1.64
CA TYR A 45 -20.46 -5.64 -0.84
C TYR A 45 -21.79 -5.03 -1.31
N ARG A 46 -21.77 -3.80 -1.86
CA ARG A 46 -22.96 -3.18 -2.46
C ARG A 46 -23.26 -3.69 -3.87
N ASP A 47 -22.26 -4.21 -4.57
CA ASP A 47 -22.33 -4.66 -5.97
C ASP A 47 -22.49 -6.19 -6.11
N ASN A 48 -22.74 -6.91 -5.00
CA ASN A 48 -22.79 -8.39 -4.93
C ASN A 48 -21.55 -9.14 -5.46
N GLU A 49 -20.46 -8.45 -5.76
CA GLU A 49 -19.17 -9.03 -6.13
C GLU A 49 -18.43 -9.51 -4.87
N THR A 50 -17.66 -10.60 -4.99
CA THR A 50 -16.88 -11.10 -3.85
C THR A 50 -15.54 -10.37 -3.74
N GLY A 51 -15.09 -10.10 -2.50
CA GLY A 51 -13.76 -9.59 -2.07
C GLY A 51 -12.52 -10.02 -2.88
N ARG A 52 -12.64 -11.14 -3.58
CA ARG A 52 -11.61 -11.77 -4.38
C ARG A 52 -11.45 -11.13 -5.76
N HIS A 53 -12.45 -10.41 -6.29
CA HIS A 53 -12.38 -9.79 -7.61
C HIS A 53 -11.37 -8.64 -7.61
N VAL A 54 -11.53 -7.65 -6.73
CA VAL A 54 -10.61 -6.50 -6.61
C VAL A 54 -9.15 -6.91 -6.39
N ILE A 55 -8.91 -7.96 -5.60
CA ILE A 55 -7.55 -8.51 -5.39
C ILE A 55 -6.97 -9.05 -6.70
N ARG A 56 -7.77 -9.75 -7.51
CA ARG A 56 -7.32 -10.26 -8.81
C ARG A 56 -7.04 -9.12 -9.78
N VAL A 57 -7.92 -8.11 -9.82
CA VAL A 57 -7.73 -6.92 -10.67
C VAL A 57 -6.40 -6.26 -10.36
N GLY A 58 -6.12 -5.97 -9.08
CA GLY A 58 -4.82 -5.41 -8.66
C GLY A 58 -3.64 -6.22 -9.17
N ARG A 59 -3.62 -7.53 -8.88
CA ARG A 59 -2.53 -8.43 -9.31
C ARG A 59 -2.35 -8.48 -10.82
N TYR A 60 -3.43 -8.57 -11.58
CA TYR A 60 -3.35 -8.60 -13.05
C TYR A 60 -2.85 -7.27 -13.61
N SER A 61 -3.33 -6.14 -13.09
CA SER A 61 -2.83 -4.82 -13.47
C SER A 61 -1.33 -4.68 -13.20
N GLY A 62 -0.83 -5.17 -12.06
CA GLY A 62 0.61 -5.20 -11.74
C GLY A 62 1.41 -6.09 -12.70
N ILE A 63 0.92 -7.29 -13.01
CA ILE A 63 1.57 -8.20 -13.98
C ILE A 63 1.67 -7.54 -15.36
N ILE A 64 0.59 -6.90 -15.83
CA ILE A 64 0.54 -6.20 -17.12
C ILE A 64 1.54 -5.04 -17.12
N ALA A 65 1.51 -4.18 -16.09
CA ALA A 65 2.43 -3.06 -15.96
C ALA A 65 3.90 -3.51 -16.01
N ARG A 66 4.23 -4.60 -15.31
CA ARG A 66 5.58 -5.19 -15.33
C ARG A 66 5.98 -5.69 -16.72
N LYS A 67 5.05 -6.31 -17.46
CA LYS A 67 5.28 -6.78 -18.83
C LYS A 67 5.45 -5.64 -19.83
N LEU A 68 4.90 -4.46 -19.52
CA LEU A 68 5.10 -3.24 -20.29
C LEU A 68 6.43 -2.52 -19.98
N GLY A 69 7.26 -3.06 -19.07
CA GLY A 69 8.57 -2.50 -18.76
C GLY A 69 8.55 -1.30 -17.81
N MET A 70 7.45 -1.11 -17.07
CA MET A 70 7.36 -0.06 -16.04
C MET A 70 8.29 -0.37 -14.86
N ASP A 71 8.75 0.67 -14.16
CA ASP A 71 9.60 0.51 -12.98
C ASP A 71 8.82 -0.12 -11.80
N SER A 72 9.55 -0.69 -10.84
CA SER A 72 8.94 -1.41 -9.71
C SER A 72 7.99 -0.54 -8.88
N THR A 73 8.29 0.74 -8.72
CA THR A 73 7.46 1.69 -7.96
C THR A 73 6.13 1.90 -8.66
N THR A 74 6.16 2.10 -9.98
CA THR A 74 4.94 2.25 -10.78
C THR A 74 4.11 0.96 -10.81
N VAL A 75 4.76 -0.20 -10.91
CA VAL A 75 4.07 -1.50 -10.87
C VAL A 75 3.36 -1.71 -9.54
N GLU A 76 4.04 -1.47 -8.42
CA GLU A 76 3.47 -1.60 -7.08
C GLU A 76 2.32 -0.61 -6.86
N LEU A 77 2.48 0.63 -7.36
CA LEU A 77 1.43 1.64 -7.32
C LEU A 77 0.17 1.18 -8.08
N ILE A 78 0.32 0.66 -9.30
CA ILE A 78 -0.80 0.16 -10.11
C ILE A 78 -1.48 -1.03 -9.42
N GLU A 79 -0.69 -1.98 -8.91
CA GLU A 79 -1.21 -3.17 -8.23
C GLU A 79 -2.06 -2.82 -7.01
N HIS A 80 -1.66 -1.81 -6.24
CA HIS A 80 -2.40 -1.34 -5.06
C HIS A 80 -3.54 -0.37 -5.38
N ALA A 81 -3.44 0.42 -6.45
CA ALA A 81 -4.45 1.43 -6.78
C ALA A 81 -5.62 0.88 -7.61
N ALA A 82 -5.38 -0.09 -8.51
CA ALA A 82 -6.42 -0.65 -9.38
C ALA A 82 -7.64 -1.24 -8.64
N PRO A 83 -7.51 -1.86 -7.45
CA PRO A 83 -8.66 -2.25 -6.62
C PRO A 83 -9.66 -1.14 -6.31
N LEU A 84 -9.25 0.13 -6.36
CA LEU A 84 -10.08 1.30 -6.05
C LEU A 84 -10.86 1.84 -7.25
N HIS A 85 -10.74 1.26 -8.44
CA HIS A 85 -11.34 1.82 -9.67
C HIS A 85 -12.85 2.12 -9.52
N ASP A 86 -13.56 1.29 -8.76
CA ASP A 86 -15.00 1.39 -8.55
C ASP A 86 -15.39 2.11 -7.25
N ILE A 87 -14.45 2.72 -6.52
CA ILE A 87 -14.75 3.40 -5.25
C ILE A 87 -15.81 4.50 -5.38
N GLY A 88 -15.95 5.09 -6.57
CA GLY A 88 -16.98 6.08 -6.88
C GLY A 88 -18.42 5.56 -6.76
N LYS A 89 -18.65 4.24 -6.86
CA LYS A 89 -19.97 3.62 -6.68
C LYS A 89 -20.54 3.83 -5.27
N ILE A 90 -19.72 4.16 -4.27
CA ILE A 90 -20.19 4.40 -2.90
C ILE A 90 -21.24 5.53 -2.79
N GLY A 91 -21.21 6.50 -3.70
CA GLY A 91 -22.17 7.61 -3.74
C GLY A 91 -23.43 7.36 -4.56
N VAL A 92 -23.54 6.19 -5.22
CA VAL A 92 -24.69 5.87 -6.08
C VAL A 92 -25.82 5.28 -5.22
N PRO A 93 -27.09 5.71 -5.40
CA PRO A 93 -28.22 5.11 -4.70
C PRO A 93 -28.39 3.62 -5.02
N ASP A 94 -28.78 2.82 -4.01
CA ASP A 94 -28.98 1.37 -4.18
C ASP A 94 -30.10 1.03 -5.19
N SER A 95 -31.01 1.97 -5.48
CA SER A 95 -32.03 1.76 -6.53
C SER A 95 -31.46 1.74 -7.95
N ILE A 96 -30.20 2.11 -8.14
CA ILE A 96 -29.49 2.19 -9.43
C ILE A 96 -28.42 1.08 -9.54
N LEU A 97 -27.91 0.58 -8.40
CA LEU A 97 -26.85 -0.42 -8.28
C LEU A 97 -27.41 -1.85 -8.27
#